data_AF-A0A935KH58-F1
#
_entry.id   AF-A0A935KH58-F1
#
_cell.length_a   1.000
_cell.length_b   1.000
_cell.length_c   1.000
_cell.angle_alpha   90.00
_cell.angle_beta   90.00
_cell.angle_gamma   90.00
#
_symmetry.space_group_name_H-M   'P 1'
#
loop_
_entity.id
_entity.type
_entity.pdbx_description
1 polymer ?
#
loop_
_entity_poly.entity_id
_entity_poly.type
_entity_poly.pdbx_seq_one_letter_code
_entity_poly.pdbx_strand_id
1 'polypeptide(L)'
;MSAPRLIKPTESELEILQILWTKGLATVREVHEELAQTKDVGYTTTLKLMQIMHEKGIVKRDDSMRTHVYQSAVNKEKTQKHLLSRMIDNLFGGSPTQLVIQALGDEKHKASPEELERSRHYLTVLKNKTDEPGQLPAIPRMGNHQQSMATGPFVADLPDCYLPFGKMGSGIP
;
A
#
# COMPACT_ATOMS: atom_id res chain seq x y z
N MET A 1 9.60 17.28 10.59
CA MET A 1 9.83 15.82 10.70
C MET A 1 9.99 15.27 9.30
N SER A 2 11.20 14.88 8.91
CA SER A 2 11.49 14.44 7.54
C SER A 2 10.68 13.19 7.19
N ALA A 3 10.08 13.20 6.00
CA ALA A 3 9.39 12.03 5.45
C ALA A 3 10.31 10.80 5.56
N PRO A 4 9.76 9.61 5.88
CA PRO A 4 10.58 8.40 5.97
C PRO A 4 11.23 8.19 4.60
N ARG A 5 12.55 8.39 4.55
CA ARG A 5 13.33 8.01 3.38
C ARG A 5 13.02 6.54 3.13
N LEU A 6 12.60 6.21 1.91
CA LEU A 6 12.39 4.82 1.50
C LEU A 6 13.78 4.16 1.43
N ILE A 7 14.27 3.72 2.59
CA ILE A 7 15.57 3.10 2.72
C ILE A 7 15.43 1.68 2.18
N LYS A 8 16.21 1.37 1.14
CA LYS A 8 16.29 0.04 0.55
C LYS A 8 17.30 -0.78 1.37
N PRO A 9 16.87 -1.77 2.16
CA PRO A 9 17.79 -2.64 2.88
C PRO A 9 18.60 -3.46 1.87
N THR A 10 19.87 -3.71 2.17
CA THR A 10 20.63 -4.77 1.50
C THR A 10 20.13 -6.15 1.93
N GLU A 11 20.59 -7.20 1.27
CA GLU A 11 20.22 -8.58 1.62
C GLU A 11 20.56 -8.92 3.08
N SER A 12 21.78 -8.61 3.53
CA SER A 12 22.19 -8.83 4.92
C SER A 12 21.40 -7.99 5.93
N GLU A 13 21.02 -6.77 5.56
CA GLU A 13 20.17 -5.91 6.40
C GLU A 13 18.74 -6.46 6.48
N LEU A 14 18.23 -7.04 5.39
CA LEU A 14 16.91 -7.66 5.34
C LEU A 14 16.84 -8.91 6.22
N GLU A 15 17.92 -9.68 6.33
CA GLU A 15 18.01 -10.84 7.23
C GLU A 15 17.91 -10.42 8.70
N ILE A 16 18.66 -9.38 9.09
CA ILE A 16 18.56 -8.80 10.43
C ILE A 16 17.14 -8.26 10.68
N LEU A 17 16.54 -7.59 9.69
CA LEU A 17 15.16 -7.11 9.80
C LEU A 17 14.15 -8.24 9.99
N GLN A 18 14.32 -9.38 9.33
CA GLN A 18 13.44 -10.55 9.52
C GLN A 18 13.48 -11.06 10.96
N ILE A 19 14.67 -11.12 11.55
CA ILE A 19 14.84 -11.50 12.96
C ILE A 19 14.18 -10.46 13.87
N LEU A 20 14.44 -9.16 13.63
CA LEU A 20 13.85 -8.07 14.43
C LEU A 20 12.33 -7.97 14.29
N TRP A 21 11.75 -8.27 13.13
CA TRP A 21 10.29 -8.32 12.98
C TRP A 21 9.66 -9.51 13.70
N THR A 22 10.39 -10.61 13.83
CA THR A 22 9.92 -11.81 14.55
C THR A 22 10.05 -11.62 16.07
N LYS A 23 11.19 -11.09 16.55
CA LYS A 23 11.46 -10.89 17.98
C LYS A 23 10.92 -9.58 18.55
N GLY A 24 10.71 -8.56 17.71
CA GLY A 24 10.35 -7.20 18.12
C GLY A 24 11.55 -6.41 18.66
N LEU A 25 12.05 -6.81 19.83
CA LEU A 25 13.24 -6.25 20.47
C LEU A 25 14.33 -7.33 20.54
N ALA A 26 15.56 -7.02 20.15
CA ALA A 26 16.68 -7.96 20.27
C ALA A 26 18.03 -7.26 20.43
N THR A 27 18.94 -7.91 21.14
CA THR A 27 20.34 -7.53 21.28
C THR A 27 21.17 -8.03 20.09
N VAL A 28 22.38 -7.48 19.92
CA VAL A 28 23.33 -7.95 18.90
C VAL A 28 23.63 -9.44 19.04
N ARG A 29 23.72 -9.92 20.28
CA ARG A 29 23.96 -11.33 20.57
C ARG A 29 22.83 -12.22 20.07
N GLU A 30 21.59 -11.88 20.41
CA GLU A 30 20.42 -12.66 19.98
C GLU A 30 20.27 -12.65 18.46
N VAL A 31 20.54 -11.52 17.80
CA VAL A 31 20.49 -11.46 16.32
C VAL A 31 21.60 -12.31 15.71
N HIS A 32 22.81 -12.27 16.26
CA HIS A 32 23.94 -13.08 15.78
C HIS A 32 23.66 -14.58 15.97
N GLU A 33 23.11 -14.99 17.10
CA GLU A 33 22.75 -16.39 17.37
C GLU A 33 21.71 -16.93 16.37
N GLU A 34 20.73 -16.11 15.96
CA GLU A 34 19.79 -16.51 14.89
C GLU A 34 20.46 -16.57 13.51
N LEU A 35 21.31 -15.60 13.17
CA LEU A 35 22.03 -15.60 11.88
C LEU A 35 22.97 -16.81 11.76
N ALA A 36 23.67 -17.14 12.85
CA ALA A 36 24.63 -18.24 12.90
C ALA A 36 24.00 -19.63 12.63
N GLN A 37 22.67 -19.76 12.78
CA GLN A 37 21.96 -21.01 12.46
C GLN A 37 21.90 -21.28 10.95
N THR A 38 21.97 -20.23 10.13
CA THR A 38 21.76 -20.33 8.67
C THR A 38 22.99 -19.93 7.86
N LYS A 39 23.90 -19.14 8.44
CA LYS A 39 25.09 -18.63 7.77
C LYS A 39 26.28 -18.53 8.72
N ASP A 40 27.47 -18.74 8.20
CA ASP A 40 28.71 -18.46 8.91
C ASP A 40 29.04 -16.96 8.84
N VAL A 41 28.60 -16.19 9.84
CA VAL A 41 28.83 -14.75 9.94
C VAL A 41 29.47 -14.44 11.29
N GLY A 42 30.64 -13.81 11.30
CA GLY A 42 31.31 -13.42 12.55
C GLY A 42 30.53 -12.38 13.36
N TYR A 43 30.59 -12.48 14.70
CA TYR A 43 29.89 -11.57 15.63
C TYR A 43 30.15 -10.08 15.35
N THR A 44 31.40 -9.71 15.06
CA THR A 44 31.80 -8.32 14.78
C THR A 44 31.18 -7.80 13.49
N THR A 45 30.92 -8.67 12.51
CA THR A 45 30.20 -8.33 11.27
C THR A 45 28.74 -8.04 11.57
N THR A 46 28.07 -8.87 12.37
CA THR A 46 26.70 -8.60 12.83
C THR A 46 26.62 -7.28 13.59
N LEU A 47 27.56 -7.03 14.51
CA LEU A 47 27.63 -5.76 15.25
C LEU A 47 27.77 -4.55 14.32
N LYS A 48 28.73 -4.60 13.38
CA LYS A 48 28.94 -3.52 12.41
C LYS A 48 27.72 -3.28 11.53
N LEU A 49 27.07 -4.34 11.05
CA LEU A 49 25.84 -4.22 10.26
C LEU A 49 24.73 -3.56 11.06
N MET A 50 24.51 -3.95 12.32
CA MET A 50 23.49 -3.34 13.17
C MET A 50 23.78 -1.86 13.47
N GLN A 51 25.06 -1.48 13.63
CA GLN A 51 25.47 -0.07 13.76
C GLN A 51 25.17 0.72 12.48
N ILE A 52 25.56 0.21 11.31
CA ILE A 52 25.28 0.81 10.01
C ILE A 52 23.76 0.97 9.79
N MET A 53 22.98 -0.06 10.13
CA MET A 53 21.52 0.00 10.03
C MET A 53 20.92 1.07 10.94
N HIS A 54 21.51 1.28 12.12
CA HIS A 54 21.09 2.34 13.03
C HIS A 54 21.42 3.72 12.48
N GLU A 55 22.64 3.92 11.97
CA GLU A 55 23.06 5.16 11.29
C GLU A 55 22.17 5.48 10.07
N LYS A 56 21.78 4.45 9.31
CA LYS A 56 20.83 4.58 8.20
C LYS A 56 19.40 4.88 8.65
N GLY A 57 19.07 4.69 9.93
CA GLY A 57 17.72 4.86 10.47
C GLY A 57 16.76 3.70 10.15
N ILE A 58 17.29 2.53 9.79
CA ILE A 58 16.50 1.31 9.52
C ILE A 58 16.10 0.62 10.83
N VAL A 59 16.94 0.76 11.86
CA VAL A 59 16.70 0.24 13.22
C VAL A 59 16.87 1.35 14.25
N LYS A 60 16.14 1.23 15.35
CA LYS A 60 16.34 2.07 16.53
C LYS A 60 17.13 1.28 17.56
N ARG A 61 18.01 1.97 18.27
CA ARG A 61 18.76 1.44 19.40
C ARG A 61 18.28 2.14 20.66
N ASP A 62 17.98 1.37 21.69
CA ASP A 62 17.72 1.90 23.02
C ASP A 62 19.04 1.96 23.81
N ASP A 63 19.45 3.17 24.16
CA ASP A 63 20.68 3.45 24.94
C ASP A 63 20.39 3.65 26.44
N SER A 64 19.12 3.56 26.87
CA SER A 64 18.76 3.65 28.30
C SER A 64 19.16 2.40 29.09
N MET A 65 19.35 1.28 28.40
CA MET A 65 19.75 0.00 28.98
C MET A 65 21.26 -0.20 28.86
N ARG A 66 21.86 -0.84 29.87
CA ARG A 66 23.29 -1.20 29.84
C ARG A 66 23.65 -2.11 28.65
N THR A 67 22.68 -2.88 28.17
CA THR A 67 22.79 -3.69 26.96
C THR A 67 22.06 -2.97 25.83
N HIS A 68 22.76 -2.70 24.73
CA HIS A 68 22.14 -2.11 23.55
C HIS A 68 21.07 -3.06 22.97
N VAL A 69 19.81 -2.64 23.03
CA VAL A 69 18.66 -3.34 22.45
C VAL A 69 18.27 -2.63 21.16
N TYR A 70 18.00 -3.41 20.13
CA TYR A 70 17.61 -2.93 18.82
C TYR A 70 16.19 -3.34 18.48
N GLN A 71 15.53 -2.50 17.69
CA GLN A 71 14.21 -2.76 17.13
C GLN A 71 14.12 -2.24 15.69
N SER A 72 13.22 -2.82 14.89
CA SER A 72 12.96 -2.28 13.56
C SER A 72 12.37 -0.87 13.64
N ALA A 73 12.92 0.06 12.84
CA ALA A 73 12.32 1.37 12.61
C ALA A 73 11.38 1.37 11.39
N VAL A 74 11.50 0.35 10.53
CA VAL A 74 10.71 0.18 9.31
C VAL A 74 9.58 -0.83 9.50
N ASN A 75 8.46 -0.61 8.82
CA ASN A 75 7.32 -1.52 8.84
C ASN A 75 7.53 -2.67 7.84
N LYS A 76 7.21 -3.90 8.26
CA LYS A 76 7.39 -5.12 7.48
C LYS A 76 6.58 -5.10 6.19
N GLU A 77 5.27 -4.87 6.27
CA GLU A 77 4.39 -4.95 5.10
C GLU A 77 4.76 -3.89 4.04
N LYS A 78 5.05 -2.66 4.47
CA LYS A 78 5.47 -1.57 3.58
C LYS A 78 6.80 -1.90 2.88
N THR A 79 7.75 -2.46 3.62
CA THR A 79 9.07 -2.83 3.07
C THR A 79 8.94 -3.97 2.07
N GLN A 80 8.18 -5.02 2.41
CA GLN A 80 7.89 -6.15 1.52
C GLN A 80 7.19 -5.70 0.24
N LYS A 81 6.15 -4.86 0.36
CA LYS A 81 5.43 -4.33 -0.82
C LYS A 81 6.36 -3.53 -1.72
N HIS A 82 7.22 -2.68 -1.15
CA HIS A 82 8.16 -1.90 -1.93
C HIS A 82 9.18 -2.77 -2.67
N LEU A 83 9.77 -3.75 -1.99
CA LEU A 83 10.72 -4.70 -2.60
C LEU A 83 10.05 -5.52 -3.71
N LEU A 84 8.83 -6.00 -3.49
CA LEU A 84 8.06 -6.76 -4.47
C LEU A 84 7.74 -5.94 -5.71
N SER A 85 7.23 -4.70 -5.57
CA SER A 85 6.96 -3.82 -6.71
C SER A 85 8.21 -3.58 -7.55
N ARG A 86 9.35 -3.32 -6.90
CA ARG A 86 10.64 -3.17 -7.60
C ARG A 86 11.06 -4.43 -8.34
N MET A 87 10.83 -5.61 -7.77
CA MET A 87 11.14 -6.87 -8.43
C MET A 87 10.28 -7.08 -9.67
N ILE A 88 8.98 -6.78 -9.58
CA ILE A 88 8.05 -6.84 -10.71
C ILE A 88 8.50 -5.91 -11.83
N ASP A 89 8.81 -4.65 -11.51
CA ASP A 89 9.20 -3.65 -12.50
C ASP A 89 10.55 -3.98 -13.16
N ASN A 90 11.55 -4.39 -12.36
CA ASN A 90 12.93 -4.53 -12.83
C ASN A 90 13.24 -5.90 -13.44
N LEU A 91 12.65 -6.98 -12.93
CA LEU A 91 12.98 -8.36 -13.35
C LEU A 91 11.91 -8.99 -14.24
N PHE A 92 10.66 -8.59 -14.08
CA PHE A 92 9.51 -9.21 -14.77
C PHE A 92 8.78 -8.24 -15.71
N GLY A 93 9.42 -7.13 -16.09
CA GLY A 93 8.88 -6.18 -17.06
C GLY A 93 7.52 -5.59 -16.68
N GLY A 94 7.25 -5.45 -15.38
CA GLY A 94 5.97 -4.95 -14.88
C GLY A 94 4.84 -6.00 -14.82
N SER A 95 5.12 -7.30 -15.01
CA SER A 95 4.12 -8.37 -14.99
C SER A 95 4.06 -9.13 -13.66
N PRO A 96 3.03 -8.91 -12.82
CA PRO A 96 2.82 -9.71 -11.61
C PRO A 96 2.53 -11.18 -11.92
N THR A 97 1.86 -11.46 -13.05
CA THR A 97 1.53 -12.83 -13.48
C THR A 97 2.80 -13.66 -13.72
N GLN A 98 3.80 -13.06 -14.38
CA GLN A 98 5.06 -13.76 -14.63
C GLN A 98 5.80 -14.07 -13.33
N LEU A 99 5.77 -13.16 -12.35
CA LEU A 99 6.30 -13.42 -11.01
C LEU A 99 5.61 -14.62 -10.36
N VAL A 100 4.27 -14.68 -10.39
CA VAL A 100 3.50 -15.79 -9.78
C VAL A 100 3.84 -17.12 -10.43
N ILE A 101 3.91 -17.18 -11.77
CA ILE A 101 4.27 -18.41 -12.48
C ILE A 101 5.67 -18.89 -12.07
N GLN A 102 6.65 -17.98 -12.00
CA GLN A 102 8.01 -18.33 -11.60
C GLN A 102 8.10 -18.74 -10.12
N ALA A 103 7.40 -18.03 -9.24
CA ALA A 103 7.41 -18.32 -7.80
C ALA A 103 6.76 -19.67 -7.45
N LEU A 104 5.69 -20.06 -8.16
CA LEU A 104 4.98 -21.32 -7.92
C LEU A 104 5.52 -22.50 -8.74
N GLY A 105 6.23 -22.21 -9.84
CA GLY A 105 6.84 -23.21 -10.70
C GLY A 105 8.29 -23.59 -10.34
N ASP A 106 8.88 -22.94 -9.33
CA ASP A 106 10.26 -23.19 -8.91
C ASP A 106 10.42 -24.58 -8.26
N GLU A 107 11.39 -25.35 -8.74
CA GLU A 107 11.64 -26.71 -8.23
C GLU A 107 12.25 -26.72 -6.83
N LYS A 108 12.94 -25.63 -6.45
CA LYS A 108 13.60 -25.50 -5.15
C LYS A 108 12.62 -25.12 -4.03
N HIS A 109 11.57 -24.37 -4.33
CA HIS A 109 10.53 -23.97 -3.38
C HIS A 109 9.15 -24.47 -3.83
N LYS A 110 8.98 -25.80 -3.89
CA LYS A 110 7.72 -26.41 -4.32
C LYS A 110 6.58 -26.03 -3.39
N ALA A 111 5.58 -25.34 -3.95
CA ALA A 111 4.33 -25.12 -3.26
C ALA A 111 3.65 -26.46 -2.97
N SER A 112 3.27 -26.68 -1.72
CA SER A 112 2.47 -27.83 -1.34
C SER A 112 1.07 -27.76 -1.99
N PRO A 113 0.37 -28.90 -2.13
CA PRO A 113 -1.01 -28.91 -2.62
C PRO A 113 -1.93 -27.96 -1.85
N GLU A 114 -1.72 -27.83 -0.54
CA GLU A 114 -2.49 -26.91 0.32
C GLU A 114 -2.22 -25.44 0.01
N GLU A 115 -0.95 -25.07 -0.24
CA GLU A 115 -0.58 -23.70 -0.61
C GLU A 115 -1.09 -23.32 -2.00
N LEU A 116 -1.08 -24.26 -2.94
CA LEU A 116 -1.66 -24.07 -4.28
C LEU A 116 -3.17 -23.84 -4.19
N GLU A 117 -3.87 -24.62 -3.36
CA GLU A 117 -5.32 -24.43 -3.17
C GLU A 117 -5.63 -23.11 -2.48
N ARG A 118 -4.85 -22.72 -1.46
CA ARG A 118 -4.96 -21.39 -0.83
C ARG A 118 -4.77 -20.27 -1.85
N SER A 119 -3.81 -20.41 -2.75
CA SER A 119 -3.56 -19.45 -3.83
C SER A 119 -4.73 -19.39 -4.81
N ARG A 120 -5.27 -20.54 -5.24
CA ARG A 120 -6.45 -20.64 -6.11
C ARG A 120 -7.68 -19.96 -5.50
N HIS A 121 -7.94 -20.23 -4.22
CA HIS A 121 -9.02 -19.61 -3.49
C HIS A 121 -8.88 -18.08 -3.46
N TYR A 122 -7.68 -17.59 -3.12
CA TYR A 122 -7.41 -16.15 -3.10
C TYR A 122 -7.59 -15.48 -4.46
N LEU A 123 -7.13 -16.10 -5.55
CA LEU A 123 -7.34 -15.60 -6.91
C LEU A 123 -8.83 -15.53 -7.29
N THR A 124 -9.62 -16.52 -6.86
CA THR A 124 -11.08 -16.53 -7.07
C THR A 124 -11.74 -15.35 -6.35
N VAL A 125 -11.35 -15.09 -5.10
CA VAL A 125 -11.84 -13.93 -4.33
C VAL A 125 -11.47 -12.60 -5.01
N LEU A 126 -10.26 -12.47 -5.56
CA LEU A 126 -9.83 -11.26 -6.26
C LEU A 126 -10.61 -11.02 -7.55
N LYS A 127 -10.91 -12.08 -8.31
CA LYS A 127 -11.72 -11.99 -9.52
C LYS A 127 -13.13 -11.48 -9.19
N ASN A 128 -13.78 -12.07 -8.19
CA ASN A 128 -15.14 -11.71 -7.79
C ASN A 128 -15.24 -10.26 -7.26
N LYS A 129 -14.17 -9.71 -6.68
CA LYS A 129 -14.11 -8.28 -6.28
C LYS A 129 -13.98 -7.31 -7.45
N THR A 130 -13.57 -7.79 -8.62
CA THR A 130 -13.41 -6.99 -9.84
C THR A 130 -14.70 -6.99 -10.67
N ASP A 131 -15.59 -7.95 -10.43
CA ASP A 131 -16.84 -8.19 -11.15
C ASP A 131 -18.08 -7.50 -10.50
N GLU A 132 -17.90 -6.44 -9.69
CA GLU A 132 -19.00 -5.59 -9.18
C GLU A 132 -19.17 -4.33 -10.07
N PRO A 133 -19.90 -4.38 -11.20
CA PRO A 133 -20.34 -3.18 -11.90
C PRO A 133 -21.52 -2.55 -11.17
N GLY A 134 -21.27 -1.45 -10.47
CA GLY A 134 -22.25 -0.39 -10.20
C GLY A 134 -23.58 -0.81 -9.57
N GLN A 135 -23.61 -1.00 -8.25
CA GLN A 135 -24.87 -0.93 -7.51
C GLN A 135 -25.28 0.54 -7.31
N LEU A 136 -25.96 1.12 -8.31
CA LEU A 136 -26.92 2.18 -8.05
C LEU A 136 -28.28 1.49 -7.85
N PRO A 137 -28.85 1.43 -6.63
CA PRO A 137 -30.19 0.87 -6.47
C PRO A 137 -31.17 1.73 -7.28
N ALA A 138 -31.91 1.07 -8.18
CA ALA A 138 -32.95 1.67 -8.99
C ALA A 138 -33.97 2.39 -8.10
N ILE A 139 -34.14 3.69 -8.32
CA ILE A 139 -35.28 4.44 -7.79
C ILE A 139 -36.53 3.87 -8.48
N PRO A 140 -37.50 3.29 -7.74
CA PRO A 140 -38.73 2.82 -8.36
C PRO A 140 -39.52 4.05 -8.83
N ARG A 141 -39.71 4.18 -10.15
CA ARG A 141 -40.70 5.09 -10.71
C ARG A 141 -42.10 4.55 -10.36
N MET A 142 -42.68 5.04 -9.27
CA MET A 142 -44.11 4.93 -9.04
C MET A 142 -44.84 5.92 -9.95
N GLY A 143 -45.65 5.37 -10.86
CA GLY A 143 -46.59 6.11 -11.68
C GLY A 143 -47.92 6.35 -10.95
N ASN A 144 -48.37 7.60 -11.02
CA ASN A 144 -49.74 8.14 -11.12
C ASN A 144 -50.95 7.41 -10.51
N HIS A 145 -51.63 8.13 -9.61
CA HIS A 145 -53.10 8.31 -9.50
C HIS A 145 -53.32 9.61 -8.71
N GLN A 146 -54.03 10.65 -9.15
CA GLN A 146 -55.45 10.78 -9.51
C GLN A 146 -55.64 12.13 -10.27
N GLN A 147 -56.45 12.19 -11.34
CA GLN A 147 -57.76 12.90 -11.43
C GLN A 147 -57.72 14.38 -10.98
N SER A 148 -58.30 15.40 -11.64
CA SER A 148 -59.38 15.48 -12.63
C SER A 148 -59.60 16.97 -12.96
N MET A 149 -59.92 17.28 -14.23
CA MET A 149 -60.75 18.38 -14.77
C MET A 149 -60.58 19.84 -14.29
N ALA A 150 -60.19 20.73 -15.22
CA ALA A 150 -60.88 21.99 -15.56
C ALA A 150 -60.14 22.66 -16.75
N THR A 151 -60.67 22.63 -17.98
CA THR A 151 -61.49 23.67 -18.65
C THR A 151 -60.79 25.04 -18.81
N GLY A 152 -60.51 25.44 -20.07
CA GLY A 152 -60.46 26.85 -20.49
C GLY A 152 -59.12 27.35 -21.08
N PRO A 153 -59.13 28.02 -22.25
CA PRO A 153 -57.92 28.49 -22.92
C PRO A 153 -57.55 29.92 -22.47
N PHE A 154 -56.25 30.25 -22.41
CA PHE A 154 -55.84 31.65 -22.35
C PHE A 154 -54.58 31.90 -23.17
N VAL A 155 -54.67 33.00 -23.91
CA VAL A 155 -53.82 33.49 -24.97
C VAL A 155 -52.83 34.50 -24.39
N ALA A 156 -51.73 34.74 -25.11
CA ALA A 156 -50.89 35.94 -25.04
C ALA A 156 -50.07 36.11 -23.73
N ASP A 157 -48.91 36.74 -23.68
CA ASP A 157 -48.32 37.77 -24.52
C ASP A 157 -46.80 37.79 -24.23
N LEU A 158 -45.98 38.08 -25.24
CA LEU A 158 -44.65 38.66 -25.04
C LEU A 158 -44.85 40.18 -24.84
N PRO A 159 -44.03 40.86 -24.03
CA PRO A 159 -42.96 41.65 -24.64
C PRO A 159 -41.67 41.58 -23.81
N ASP A 160 -40.48 41.47 -24.41
CA ASP A 160 -39.76 42.44 -25.23
C ASP A 160 -39.21 43.64 -24.45
N CYS A 161 -37.97 44.02 -24.80
CA CYS A 161 -37.34 45.31 -24.54
C CYS A 161 -36.81 45.63 -23.12
N TYR A 162 -35.48 45.65 -22.96
CA TYR A 162 -34.64 46.88 -22.98
C TYR A 162 -33.34 46.73 -22.14
N LEU A 163 -32.19 46.73 -22.82
CA LEU A 163 -30.92 47.28 -22.28
C LEU A 163 -31.04 48.82 -22.33
N PRO A 164 -30.37 49.59 -21.45
CA PRO A 164 -29.03 50.07 -21.84
C PRO A 164 -28.03 50.39 -20.70
N PHE A 165 -26.75 50.32 -21.08
CA PHE A 165 -25.62 51.23 -20.77
C PHE A 165 -25.64 52.13 -19.53
N GLY A 166 -24.50 52.14 -18.80
CA GLY A 166 -23.99 53.39 -18.24
C GLY A 166 -22.90 53.30 -17.16
N LYS A 167 -21.64 53.53 -17.58
CA LYS A 167 -20.53 54.30 -16.95
C LYS A 167 -20.11 54.02 -15.49
N MET A 168 -18.85 53.58 -15.27
CA MET A 168 -17.63 54.39 -15.02
C MET A 168 -17.58 55.14 -13.67
N GLY A 169 -16.52 54.89 -12.90
CA GLY A 169 -15.79 55.94 -12.18
C GLY A 169 -15.32 55.64 -10.75
N SER A 170 -13.99 55.70 -10.55
CA SER A 170 -13.22 56.10 -9.34
C SER A 170 -13.45 55.33 -8.02
N GLY A 171 -12.46 54.87 -7.25
CA GLY A 171 -11.11 55.35 -7.01
C GLY A 171 -11.00 55.93 -5.59
N ILE A 172 -10.25 55.22 -4.71
CA ILE A 172 -9.54 55.73 -3.49
C ILE A 172 -10.47 56.04 -2.29
N PRO A 173 -10.06 55.90 -1.00
CA PRO A 173 -8.69 55.82 -0.45
C PRO A 173 -8.19 54.50 0.12
#